data_AF-A0AAU9XRP8-F1
#
_entry.id   AF-A0AAU9XRP8-F1
#
_cell.length_a   1.000
_cell.length_b   1.000
_cell.length_c   1.000
_cell.angle_alpha   90.00
_cell.angle_beta   90.00
_cell.angle_gamma   90.00
#
_symmetry.space_group_name_H-M   'P 1'
#
loop_
_entity.id
_entity.type
_entity.pdbx_description
1 polymer ?
#
loop_
_entity_poly.entity_id
_entity_poly.type
_entity_poly.pdbx_seq_one_letter_code
_entity_poly.pdbx_strand_id
1 'polypeptide(L)'
;MGSPVSVVVAEIVMQNIEERALATCRQTIPLWLRYVDDTFTAVHRDEIDAFHDHLNKQNTDIQFTREIEEDSKLPFLHCLVGRNNNELRTTLYRKPTHTDRLLDESSYNPTSHKATTIKTLTRRAQLVCNTPNSLSDENKYLDRVFDKNNYNTDFIRRNTHRVTDTTETNRDSTSITTTAAIPYIKGTSEVIARILQPYNIRVAHRPITTLRHLLTNKWRCKQSHF
;
A
#
# COMPACT_ATOMS: atom_id res chain seq x y z
N MET A 1 0.23 5.83 18.39
CA MET A 1 0.52 4.58 17.65
C MET A 1 1.49 3.81 18.52
N GLY A 2 1.01 2.70 19.10
CA GLY A 2 1.70 1.62 19.84
C GLY A 2 2.99 1.90 20.61
N SER A 3 3.11 1.36 21.82
CA SER A 3 4.43 1.15 22.42
C SER A 3 5.31 0.36 21.43
N PRO A 4 6.58 0.74 21.20
CA PRO A 4 7.46 -0.02 20.29
C PRO A 4 7.60 -1.49 20.71
N VAL A 5 7.35 -1.80 21.98
CA VAL A 5 7.39 -3.15 22.54
C VAL A 5 6.16 -3.99 22.14
N SER A 6 5.01 -3.37 21.87
CA SER A 6 3.76 -4.12 21.67
C SER A 6 3.80 -5.00 20.41
N VAL A 7 4.47 -4.57 19.35
CA VAL A 7 4.63 -5.35 18.11
C VAL A 7 5.43 -6.62 18.36
N VAL A 8 6.53 -6.51 19.10
CA VAL A 8 7.40 -7.64 19.44
C VAL A 8 6.67 -8.64 20.32
N VAL A 9 5.90 -8.16 21.30
CA VAL A 9 5.12 -9.05 22.18
C VAL A 9 4.01 -9.75 21.40
N ALA A 10 3.29 -9.05 20.52
CA ALA A 10 2.26 -9.66 19.68
C ALA A 10 2.85 -10.75 18.77
N GLU A 11 4.01 -10.49 18.18
CA GLU A 11 4.75 -11.43 17.34
C GLU A 11 5.12 -12.71 18.10
N ILE A 12 5.70 -12.58 19.30
CA ILE A 12 6.08 -13.73 20.15
C ILE A 12 4.86 -14.57 20.53
N VAL A 13 3.75 -13.92 20.92
CA VAL A 13 2.52 -14.61 21.31
C VAL A 13 1.95 -15.39 20.12
N MET A 14 1.84 -14.76 18.95
CA MET A 14 1.33 -15.42 17.75
C MET A 14 2.22 -16.58 17.30
N GLN A 15 3.54 -16.38 17.29
CA GLN A 15 4.49 -17.43 16.96
C GLN A 15 4.36 -18.65 17.88
N ASN A 16 4.26 -18.44 19.20
CA ASN A 16 4.07 -19.55 20.15
C ASN A 16 2.74 -20.30 19.93
N ILE A 17 1.66 -19.59 19.58
CA ILE A 17 0.36 -20.22 19.28
C ILE A 17 0.45 -21.04 17.99
N GLU A 18 1.07 -20.49 16.96
CA GLU A 18 1.23 -21.14 15.65
C GLU A 18 2.14 -22.36 15.72
N GLU A 19 3.29 -22.27 16.39
CA GLU A 19 4.20 -23.40 16.57
C GLU A 19 3.51 -24.56 17.30
N ARG A 20 2.73 -24.26 18.35
CA ARG A 20 1.92 -25.26 19.05
C ARG A 20 0.83 -25.83 18.16
N ALA A 21 0.14 -25.00 17.38
CA ALA A 21 -0.89 -25.45 16.45
C ALA A 21 -0.32 -26.43 15.42
N LEU A 22 0.80 -26.06 14.78
CA LEU A 22 1.46 -26.84 13.74
C LEU A 22 2.06 -28.15 14.31
N ALA A 23 2.64 -28.11 15.51
CA ALA A 23 3.21 -29.30 16.16
C ALA A 23 2.15 -30.31 16.61
N THR A 24 0.96 -29.84 16.98
CA THR A 24 -0.15 -30.69 17.46
C THR A 24 -1.17 -31.01 16.38
N CYS A 25 -1.00 -30.48 15.17
CA CYS A 25 -1.86 -30.78 14.05
C CYS A 25 -1.74 -32.26 13.67
N ARG A 26 -2.86 -32.91 13.37
CA ARG A 26 -2.88 -34.31 12.92
C ARG A 26 -2.22 -34.50 11.55
N GLN A 27 -2.16 -33.43 10.76
CA GLN A 27 -1.69 -33.45 9.38
C GLN A 27 -0.51 -32.51 9.21
N THR A 28 0.43 -32.90 8.34
CA THR A 28 1.52 -32.03 7.92
C THR A 28 0.97 -30.91 7.05
N ILE A 29 1.16 -29.67 7.47
CA ILE A 29 0.78 -28.49 6.70
C ILE A 29 1.90 -28.17 5.70
N PRO A 30 1.68 -28.28 4.38
CA PRO A 30 2.73 -28.10 3.38
C PRO A 30 3.21 -26.65 3.26
N LEU A 31 2.37 -25.69 3.65
CA LEU A 31 2.68 -24.27 3.56
C LEU A 31 1.98 -23.51 4.68
N TRP A 32 2.77 -22.76 5.46
CA TRP A 32 2.28 -21.78 6.43
C TRP A 32 3.09 -20.50 6.27
N LEU A 33 2.45 -19.43 5.83
CA LEU A 33 3.06 -18.10 5.70
C LEU A 33 2.28 -17.14 6.59
N ARG A 34 2.99 -16.22 7.25
CA ARG A 34 2.38 -15.16 8.04
C ARG A 34 2.95 -13.80 7.68
N TYR A 35 2.06 -12.81 7.63
CA TYR A 35 2.38 -11.40 7.55
C TYR A 35 1.61 -10.66 8.64
N VAL A 36 2.30 -10.31 9.73
CA VAL A 36 1.68 -9.70 10.93
C VAL A 36 0.56 -10.59 11.45
N ASP A 37 -0.70 -10.21 11.23
CA ASP A 37 -1.93 -10.88 11.65
C ASP A 37 -2.56 -11.77 10.56
N ASP A 38 -2.16 -11.61 9.30
CA ASP A 38 -2.69 -12.38 8.18
C ASP A 38 -1.86 -13.65 7.92
N THR A 39 -2.53 -14.80 7.84
CA THR A 39 -1.91 -16.11 7.54
C THR A 39 -2.38 -16.68 6.21
N PHE A 40 -1.49 -17.27 5.44
CA PHE A 40 -1.78 -18.01 4.21
C PHE A 40 -1.33 -19.47 4.38
N THR A 41 -2.26 -20.40 4.19
CA THR A 41 -2.03 -21.84 4.39
C THR A 41 -2.62 -22.65 3.26
N ALA A 42 -1.99 -23.80 2.96
CA ALA A 42 -2.51 -24.77 2.02
C ALA A 42 -2.94 -26.03 2.78
N VAL A 43 -4.23 -26.37 2.71
CA VAL A 43 -4.85 -27.49 3.43
C VAL A 43 -5.78 -28.23 2.47
N HIS A 44 -5.91 -29.56 2.64
CA HIS A 44 -6.88 -30.32 1.85
C HIS A 44 -8.30 -29.84 2.14
N ARG A 45 -9.16 -29.76 1.11
CA ARG A 45 -10.49 -29.12 1.21
C ARG A 45 -11.36 -29.72 2.31
N ASP A 46 -11.30 -31.04 2.46
CA ASP A 46 -12.11 -31.78 3.46
C ASP A 46 -11.61 -31.58 4.90
N GLU A 47 -10.42 -31.03 5.07
CA GLU A 47 -9.74 -30.88 6.37
C GLU A 47 -9.72 -29.42 6.85
N ILE A 48 -10.19 -28.48 6.02
CA ILE A 48 -10.19 -27.05 6.36
C ILE A 48 -10.99 -26.80 7.65
N ASP A 49 -12.14 -27.46 7.83
CA ASP A 49 -12.99 -27.32 9.03
C ASP A 49 -12.28 -27.86 10.28
N ALA A 50 -11.77 -29.09 10.20
CA ALA A 50 -11.05 -29.70 11.31
C ALA A 50 -9.79 -28.91 11.71
N PHE A 51 -9.07 -28.38 10.72
CA PHE A 51 -7.88 -27.58 10.95
C PHE A 51 -8.21 -26.20 11.54
N HIS A 52 -9.27 -25.54 11.07
CA HIS A 52 -9.74 -24.27 11.61
C HIS A 52 -10.20 -24.40 13.07
N ASP A 53 -10.95 -25.46 13.39
CA ASP A 53 -11.34 -25.78 14.76
C ASP A 53 -10.11 -26.07 15.65
N HIS A 54 -9.10 -26.74 15.10
CA HIS A 54 -7.85 -27.02 15.80
C HIS A 54 -7.06 -25.75 16.12
N LEU A 55 -6.98 -24.80 15.20
CA LEU A 55 -6.36 -23.48 15.42
C LEU A 55 -7.06 -22.73 16.55
N ASN A 56 -8.40 -22.69 16.52
CA ASN A 56 -9.20 -21.99 17.54
C ASN A 56 -9.22 -22.66 18.92
N LYS A 57 -8.74 -23.90 19.03
CA LYS A 57 -8.56 -24.58 20.32
C LYS A 57 -7.24 -24.26 21.01
N GLN A 58 -6.28 -23.65 20.30
CA GLN A 58 -4.94 -23.41 20.87
C GLN A 58 -4.94 -22.33 21.95
N ASN A 59 -5.87 -21.37 21.86
CA ASN A 59 -5.97 -20.26 22.78
C ASN A 59 -7.43 -19.79 22.85
N THR A 60 -7.94 -19.49 24.04
CA THR A 60 -9.33 -19.03 24.24
C THR A 60 -9.56 -17.58 23.84
N ASP A 61 -8.50 -16.77 23.88
CA ASP A 61 -8.55 -15.32 23.71
C ASP A 61 -8.27 -14.88 22.26
N ILE A 62 -7.76 -15.79 21.43
CA ILE A 62 -7.47 -15.56 20.01
C ILE A 62 -8.34 -16.48 19.16
N GLN A 63 -9.08 -15.89 18.23
CA GLN A 63 -9.91 -16.60 17.29
C GLN A 63 -9.43 -16.30 15.86
N PHE A 64 -9.03 -17.34 15.15
CA PHE A 64 -8.74 -17.32 13.74
C PHE A 64 -10.04 -17.26 12.94
N THR A 65 -10.07 -16.37 11.95
CA THR A 65 -11.06 -16.39 10.87
C THR A 65 -10.42 -16.95 9.61
N ARG A 66 -11.22 -17.45 8.66
CA ARG A 66 -10.71 -18.00 7.41
C ARG A 66 -11.50 -17.51 6.21
N GLU A 67 -10.79 -17.39 5.10
CA GLU A 67 -11.34 -17.28 3.75
C GLU A 67 -10.93 -18.54 2.99
N ILE A 68 -11.83 -19.10 2.18
CA ILE A 68 -11.58 -20.33 1.42
C ILE A 68 -11.39 -19.96 -0.04
N GLU A 69 -10.51 -20.69 -0.74
CA GLU A 69 -10.29 -20.54 -2.18
C GLU A 69 -11.60 -20.72 -2.96
N GLU A 70 -11.95 -19.72 -3.77
CA GLU A 70 -13.11 -19.74 -4.68
C GLU A 70 -12.62 -19.56 -6.13
N ASP A 71 -13.14 -20.36 -7.07
CA ASP A 71 -12.70 -20.35 -8.48
C ASP A 71 -11.18 -20.46 -8.67
N SER A 72 -10.56 -21.30 -7.84
CA SER A 72 -9.12 -21.47 -7.74
C SER A 72 -8.33 -20.19 -7.41
N LYS A 73 -8.95 -19.25 -6.68
CA LYS A 73 -8.36 -17.97 -6.29
C LYS A 73 -8.63 -17.65 -4.83
N LEU A 74 -7.65 -17.02 -4.18
CA LEU A 74 -7.75 -16.54 -2.81
C LEU A 74 -7.07 -15.16 -2.70
N PRO A 75 -7.77 -14.12 -2.22
CA PRO A 75 -7.15 -12.86 -1.87
C PRO A 75 -6.17 -13.06 -0.71
N PHE A 76 -4.98 -12.46 -0.80
CA PHE A 76 -4.04 -12.40 0.31
C PHE A 76 -3.28 -11.07 0.26
N LEU A 77 -3.39 -10.27 1.33
CA LEU A 77 -2.88 -8.90 1.41
C LEU A 77 -3.36 -8.04 0.22
N HIS A 78 -2.43 -7.73 -0.69
CA HIS A 78 -2.60 -6.85 -1.84
C HIS A 78 -2.66 -7.65 -3.17
N CYS A 79 -2.69 -8.97 -3.08
CA CYS A 79 -2.55 -9.90 -4.19
C CYS A 79 -3.78 -10.82 -4.28
N LEU A 80 -4.13 -11.23 -5.49
CA LEU A 80 -5.05 -12.32 -5.76
C LEU A 80 -4.19 -13.50 -6.18
N VAL A 81 -4.12 -14.50 -5.32
CA VAL A 81 -3.35 -15.72 -5.55
C VAL A 81 -4.26 -16.71 -6.26
N GLY A 82 -3.97 -17.01 -7.52
CA GLY A 82 -4.68 -18.00 -8.31
C GLY A 82 -3.85 -19.26 -8.51
N ARG A 83 -4.47 -20.43 -8.52
CA ARG A 83 -3.80 -21.70 -8.82
C ARG A 83 -4.12 -22.11 -10.26
N ASN A 84 -3.09 -22.40 -11.05
CA ASN A 84 -3.24 -22.86 -12.44
C ASN A 84 -2.20 -23.96 -12.73
N ASN A 85 -2.66 -25.18 -13.04
CA ASN A 85 -1.81 -26.31 -13.44
C ASN A 85 -0.55 -26.50 -12.57
N ASN A 86 -0.74 -26.53 -11.24
CA ASN A 86 0.31 -26.64 -10.21
C ASN A 86 1.24 -25.43 -10.03
N GLU A 87 1.00 -24.32 -10.72
CA GLU A 87 1.69 -23.06 -10.48
C GLU A 87 0.78 -22.05 -9.78
N LEU A 88 1.37 -21.25 -8.88
CA LEU A 88 0.71 -20.08 -8.32
C LEU A 88 0.90 -18.90 -9.27
N ARG A 89 -0.21 -18.27 -9.65
CA ARG A 89 -0.26 -16.99 -10.35
C ARG A 89 -0.66 -15.92 -9.37
N THR A 90 0.00 -14.78 -9.44
CA THR A 90 -0.29 -13.64 -8.58
C THR A 90 -0.69 -12.46 -9.46
N THR A 91 -1.80 -11.81 -9.10
CA THR A 91 -2.27 -10.57 -9.72
C THR A 91 -2.66 -9.57 -8.63
N LEU A 92 -2.92 -8.31 -8.97
CA LEU A 92 -3.38 -7.35 -7.98
C LEU A 92 -4.82 -7.63 -7.56
N TYR A 93 -5.03 -7.76 -6.25
CA TYR A 93 -6.38 -7.80 -5.68
C TYR A 93 -6.92 -6.38 -5.46
N ARG A 94 -8.19 -6.19 -5.80
CA ARG A 94 -8.97 -4.98 -5.56
C ARG A 94 -10.26 -5.39 -4.89
N LYS A 95 -10.57 -4.77 -3.74
CA LYS A 95 -11.83 -5.03 -3.03
C LYS A 95 -13.02 -4.63 -3.93
N PRO A 96 -14.20 -5.26 -3.77
CA PRO A 96 -15.40 -4.88 -4.54
C PRO A 96 -15.79 -3.41 -4.41
N THR A 97 -15.37 -2.74 -3.33
CA THR A 97 -15.61 -1.31 -3.08
C THR A 97 -14.58 -0.37 -3.74
N HIS A 98 -13.60 -0.90 -4.49
CA HIS A 98 -12.59 -0.09 -5.15
C HIS A 98 -13.22 0.75 -6.29
N THR A 99 -13.11 2.08 -6.19
CA THR A 99 -13.78 3.02 -7.11
C THR A 99 -12.91 3.49 -8.28
N ASP A 100 -11.65 3.09 -8.29
CA ASP A 100 -10.61 3.58 -9.21
C ASP A 100 -10.38 5.09 -9.14
N ARG A 101 -10.77 5.72 -8.02
CA ARG A 101 -10.53 7.14 -7.80
C ARG A 101 -9.12 7.36 -7.29
N LEU A 102 -8.31 8.01 -8.11
CA LEU A 102 -6.95 8.41 -7.78
C LEU A 102 -6.92 9.92 -7.49
N LEU A 103 -5.70 10.42 -7.25
CA LEU A 103 -5.43 11.85 -7.27
C LEU A 103 -5.66 12.36 -8.70
N ASP A 104 -6.67 13.20 -8.91
CA ASP A 104 -6.96 13.74 -10.24
C ASP A 104 -5.84 14.65 -10.76
N GLU A 105 -5.52 14.59 -12.04
CA GLU A 105 -4.43 15.38 -12.66
C GLU A 105 -4.70 16.89 -12.60
N SER A 106 -5.96 17.33 -12.62
CA SER A 106 -6.31 18.76 -12.50
C SER A 106 -6.24 19.29 -11.07
N SER A 107 -6.17 18.40 -10.07
CA SER A 107 -6.19 18.77 -8.66
C SER A 107 -5.00 19.65 -8.24
N TYR A 108 -5.19 20.46 -7.19
CA TYR A 108 -4.19 21.36 -6.63
C TYR A 108 -3.21 20.59 -5.73
N ASN A 109 -2.50 19.64 -6.33
CA ASN A 109 -1.47 18.85 -5.67
C ASN A 109 -0.15 18.93 -6.44
N PRO A 110 1.00 18.81 -5.75
CA PRO A 110 2.31 18.77 -6.37
C PRO A 110 2.38 17.74 -7.49
N THR A 111 3.02 18.11 -8.60
CA THR A 111 3.28 17.20 -9.73
C THR A 111 4.02 15.94 -9.28
N SER A 112 4.88 16.02 -8.26
CA SER A 112 5.58 14.88 -7.68
C SER A 112 4.65 13.85 -7.05
N HIS A 113 3.52 14.27 -6.46
CA HIS A 113 2.53 13.35 -5.88
C HIS A 113 1.79 12.60 -6.98
N LYS A 114 1.36 13.31 -8.01
CA LYS A 114 0.72 12.74 -9.22
C LYS A 114 1.64 11.76 -9.93
N ALA A 115 2.90 12.14 -10.14
CA ALA A 115 3.93 11.25 -10.69
C ALA A 115 4.15 10.01 -9.81
N THR A 116 4.18 10.17 -8.48
CA THR A 116 4.35 9.06 -7.54
C THR A 116 3.19 8.08 -7.59
N THR A 117 1.94 8.55 -7.78
CA THR A 117 0.79 7.67 -7.98
C THR A 117 1.02 6.70 -9.14
N ILE A 118 1.45 7.22 -10.29
CA ILE A 118 1.73 6.42 -11.49
C ILE A 118 2.88 5.45 -11.23
N LYS A 119 4.00 5.94 -10.67
CA LYS A 119 5.19 5.13 -10.36
C LYS A 119 4.85 3.98 -9.41
N THR A 120 4.11 4.26 -8.34
CA THR A 120 3.78 3.26 -7.32
C THR A 120 2.85 2.19 -7.86
N LEU A 121 1.81 2.56 -8.62
CA LEU A 121 0.88 1.58 -9.20
C LEU A 121 1.56 0.70 -10.25
N THR A 122 2.34 1.30 -11.16
CA THR A 122 3.06 0.55 -12.20
C THR A 122 4.18 -0.32 -11.63
N ARG A 123 4.90 0.15 -10.60
CA ARG A 123 5.86 -0.67 -9.86
C ARG A 123 5.17 -1.82 -9.13
N ARG A 124 4.02 -1.57 -8.50
CA ARG A 124 3.25 -2.62 -7.81
C ARG A 124 2.78 -3.69 -8.79
N ALA A 125 2.31 -3.30 -9.99
CA ALA A 125 1.98 -4.24 -11.06
C ALA A 125 3.15 -5.15 -11.41
N GLN A 126 4.36 -4.60 -11.56
CA GLN A 126 5.56 -5.37 -11.88
C GLN A 126 6.02 -6.30 -10.74
N LEU A 127 5.83 -5.90 -9.48
CA LEU A 127 6.22 -6.71 -8.33
C LEU A 127 5.22 -7.85 -8.05
N VAL A 128 3.94 -7.61 -8.30
CA VAL A 128 2.86 -8.55 -7.95
C VAL A 128 2.50 -9.47 -9.10
N CYS A 129 2.47 -8.99 -10.34
CA CYS A 129 2.08 -9.82 -11.48
C CYS A 129 3.25 -10.72 -11.90
N ASN A 130 3.13 -12.01 -11.66
CA ASN A 130 4.21 -12.97 -11.95
C ASN A 130 4.18 -13.59 -13.36
N THR A 131 3.18 -13.27 -14.19
CA THR A 131 3.13 -13.71 -15.59
C THR A 131 3.06 -12.52 -16.57
N PRO A 132 3.66 -12.63 -17.77
CA PRO A 132 3.61 -11.56 -18.78
C PRO A 132 2.17 -11.17 -19.16
N ASN A 133 1.27 -12.15 -19.27
CA ASN A 133 -0.13 -11.90 -19.59
C ASN A 133 -0.83 -11.11 -18.47
N SER A 134 -0.65 -11.53 -17.21
CA SER A 134 -1.23 -10.81 -16.07
C SER A 134 -0.72 -9.38 -15.94
N LEU A 135 0.58 -9.17 -16.23
CA LEU A 135 1.16 -7.83 -16.21
C LEU A 135 0.62 -6.96 -17.36
N SER A 136 0.45 -7.53 -18.55
CA SER A 136 -0.16 -6.84 -19.69
C SER A 136 -1.60 -6.42 -19.41
N ASP A 137 -2.41 -7.33 -18.86
CA ASP A 137 -3.81 -7.03 -18.53
C ASP A 137 -3.94 -6.00 -17.41
N GLU A 138 -3.06 -6.08 -16.41
CA GLU A 138 -2.96 -5.09 -15.34
C GLU A 138 -2.52 -3.71 -15.87
N ASN A 139 -1.55 -3.65 -16.78
CA ASN A 139 -1.14 -2.39 -17.42
C ASN A 139 -2.29 -1.76 -18.22
N LYS A 140 -3.01 -2.56 -19.03
CA LYS A 140 -4.21 -2.08 -19.75
C LYS A 140 -5.28 -1.56 -18.79
N TYR A 141 -5.43 -2.21 -17.64
CA TYR A 141 -6.33 -1.73 -16.60
C TYR A 141 -5.86 -0.39 -16.03
N LEU A 142 -4.57 -0.26 -15.70
CA LEU A 142 -3.99 0.98 -15.16
C LEU A 142 -4.14 2.15 -16.15
N ASP A 143 -3.94 1.92 -17.44
CA ASP A 143 -4.15 2.94 -18.48
C ASP A 143 -5.59 3.49 -18.42
N ARG A 144 -6.59 2.61 -18.38
CA ARG A 144 -8.00 3.02 -18.21
C ARG A 144 -8.25 3.80 -16.92
N VAL A 145 -7.59 3.40 -15.83
CA VAL A 145 -7.72 4.11 -14.54
C VAL A 145 -7.07 5.49 -14.62
N PHE A 146 -5.91 5.63 -15.24
CA PHE A 146 -5.26 6.93 -15.41
C PHE A 146 -6.10 7.85 -16.30
N ASP A 147 -6.65 7.33 -17.39
CA ASP A 147 -7.55 8.08 -18.27
C ASP A 147 -8.80 8.56 -17.52
N LYS A 148 -9.41 7.69 -16.70
CA LYS A 148 -10.55 8.04 -15.84
C LYS A 148 -10.24 9.17 -14.84
N ASN A 149 -8.97 9.36 -14.48
CA ASN A 149 -8.50 10.40 -13.55
C ASN A 149 -7.79 11.57 -14.28
N ASN A 150 -8.06 11.73 -15.59
CA ASN A 150 -7.62 12.85 -16.43
C ASN A 150 -6.10 12.98 -16.61
N TYR A 151 -5.35 11.90 -16.39
CA TYR A 151 -3.90 11.91 -16.61
C TYR A 151 -3.58 11.98 -18.09
N ASN A 152 -2.68 12.89 -18.47
CA ASN A 152 -2.20 12.98 -19.85
C ASN A 152 -1.25 11.81 -20.18
N THR A 153 -1.41 11.19 -21.35
CA THR A 153 -0.62 10.05 -21.83
C THR A 153 0.90 10.30 -21.80
N ASP A 154 1.37 11.50 -22.13
CA ASP A 154 2.79 11.86 -22.06
C ASP A 154 3.29 11.93 -20.61
N PHE A 155 2.42 12.36 -19.69
CA PHE A 155 2.75 12.36 -18.28
C PHE A 155 2.81 10.95 -17.72
N ILE A 156 1.87 10.07 -18.12
CA ILE A 156 1.89 8.64 -17.78
C ILE A 156 3.18 8.01 -18.28
N ARG A 157 3.45 8.09 -19.59
CA ARG A 157 4.63 7.47 -20.22
C ARG A 157 5.97 7.88 -19.59
N ARG A 158 6.09 9.14 -19.16
CA ARG A 158 7.29 9.67 -18.49
C ARG A 158 7.45 9.18 -17.04
N ASN A 159 6.35 8.85 -16.39
CA ASN A 159 6.33 8.46 -14.97
C ASN A 159 6.02 6.98 -14.74
N THR A 160 5.71 6.20 -15.77
CA THR A 160 5.63 4.74 -15.68
C THR A 160 6.96 4.19 -15.16
N HIS A 161 6.90 3.35 -14.13
CA HIS A 161 8.08 2.69 -13.59
C HIS A 161 8.72 1.81 -14.66
N ARG A 162 9.99 2.09 -14.95
CA ARG A 162 10.83 1.25 -15.81
C ARG A 162 11.79 0.51 -14.91
N VAL A 163 11.88 -0.80 -15.09
CA VAL A 163 12.94 -1.60 -14.46
C VAL A 163 14.24 -1.14 -15.11
N THR A 164 14.93 -0.22 -14.44
CA THR A 164 16.32 0.12 -14.79
C THR A 164 17.18 -0.87 -14.04
N ASP A 165 18.09 -1.56 -14.73
CA ASP A 165 19.25 -2.17 -14.07
C ASP A 165 19.89 -1.09 -13.22
N THR A 166 20.05 -1.37 -11.93
CA THR A 166 20.53 -0.44 -10.93
C THR A 166 21.94 -0.01 -11.28
N THR A 167 22.08 1.02 -12.12
CA THR A 167 23.19 1.94 -11.95
C THR A 167 22.75 2.84 -10.81
N GLU A 168 23.30 2.57 -9.63
CA GLU A 168 23.36 3.55 -8.56
C GLU A 168 23.95 4.82 -9.18
N THR A 169 23.08 5.70 -9.65
CA THR A 169 23.51 7.05 -10.01
C THR A 169 23.84 7.65 -8.66
N ASN A 170 25.14 7.70 -8.36
CA ASN A 170 25.75 8.57 -7.37
C ASN A 170 25.11 9.95 -7.56
N ARG A 171 24.01 10.20 -6.84
CA ARG A 171 23.55 11.55 -6.63
C ARG A 171 24.56 12.10 -5.67
N ASP A 172 25.48 12.91 -6.20
CA ASP A 172 26.30 13.79 -5.37
C ASP A 172 25.40 14.33 -4.27
N SER A 173 25.76 13.98 -3.04
CA SER A 173 25.01 14.35 -1.85
C SER A 173 25.21 15.84 -1.64
N THR A 174 24.49 16.66 -2.41
CA THR A 174 24.41 18.09 -2.14
C THR A 174 23.79 18.20 -0.75
N SER A 175 24.59 18.58 0.24
CA SER A 175 24.16 18.65 1.63
C SER A 175 23.01 19.65 1.71
N ILE A 176 21.79 19.15 1.94
CA ILE A 176 20.61 19.99 2.12
C ILE A 176 20.84 20.83 3.36
N THR A 177 20.96 22.15 3.20
CA THR A 177 21.25 23.06 4.32
C THR A 177 20.03 23.22 5.22
N THR A 178 18.82 23.33 4.66
CA THR A 178 17.58 23.57 5.41
C THR A 178 16.34 23.17 4.58
N THR A 179 15.20 22.90 5.23
CA THR A 179 13.91 22.64 4.57
C THR A 179 12.88 23.74 4.91
N ALA A 180 12.27 24.35 3.90
CA ALA A 180 11.17 25.30 4.04
C ALA A 180 9.82 24.60 3.80
N ALA A 181 8.90 24.68 4.76
CA ALA A 181 7.57 24.07 4.66
C ALA A 181 6.50 25.11 4.30
N ILE A 182 5.95 25.02 3.09
CA ILE A 182 4.96 25.97 2.56
C ILE A 182 3.67 25.26 2.15
N PRO A 183 2.52 25.95 2.12
CA PRO A 183 1.35 25.40 1.45
C PRO A 183 1.57 25.23 -0.04
N TYR A 184 0.94 24.21 -0.63
CA TYR A 184 0.95 24.05 -2.08
C TYR A 184 -0.08 24.99 -2.73
N ILE A 185 0.41 25.89 -3.57
CA ILE A 185 -0.35 26.82 -4.40
C ILE A 185 0.18 26.64 -5.82
N LYS A 186 -0.64 26.04 -6.69
CA LYS A 186 -0.29 25.74 -8.08
C LYS A 186 0.27 26.99 -8.78
N GLY A 187 1.43 26.86 -9.41
CA GLY A 187 2.15 27.93 -10.10
C GLY A 187 3.03 28.79 -9.19
N THR A 188 2.67 28.99 -7.93
CA THR A 188 3.45 29.82 -6.99
C THR A 188 4.49 28.98 -6.25
N SER A 189 4.09 27.83 -5.74
CA SER A 189 4.97 26.95 -4.94
C SER A 189 6.14 26.42 -5.76
N GLU A 190 5.96 26.16 -7.05
CA GLU A 190 6.99 25.70 -7.98
C GLU A 190 8.00 26.81 -8.28
N VAL A 191 7.53 28.06 -8.39
CA VAL A 191 8.41 29.23 -8.55
C VAL A 191 9.24 29.43 -7.29
N ILE A 192 8.63 29.35 -6.11
CA ILE A 192 9.34 29.44 -4.83
C ILE A 192 10.40 28.33 -4.73
N ALA A 193 10.04 27.09 -5.06
CA ALA A 193 10.98 25.96 -5.06
C ALA A 193 12.17 26.19 -5.99
N ARG A 194 11.94 26.74 -7.18
CA ARG A 194 13.00 27.06 -8.15
C ARG A 194 13.93 28.18 -7.66
N ILE A 195 13.39 29.21 -7.00
CA ILE A 195 14.18 30.31 -6.43
C ILE A 195 15.05 29.82 -5.27
N LEU A 196 14.56 28.86 -4.48
CA LEU A 196 15.25 28.34 -3.30
C LEU A 196 16.26 27.23 -3.61
N GLN A 197 16.15 26.58 -4.77
CA GLN A 197 17.04 25.48 -5.20
C GLN A 197 18.54 25.88 -5.20
N PRO A 198 18.97 27.03 -5.76
CA PRO A 198 20.38 27.44 -5.75
C PRO A 198 20.97 27.64 -4.35
N TYR A 199 20.12 27.87 -3.36
CA TYR A 199 20.52 28.06 -1.96
C TYR A 199 20.54 26.75 -1.16
N ASN A 200 20.39 25.59 -1.82
CA ASN A 200 20.29 24.26 -1.18
C ASN A 200 19.15 24.17 -0.13
N ILE A 201 18.08 24.94 -0.33
CA ILE A 201 16.89 24.91 0.54
C ILE A 201 15.84 24.02 -0.12
N ARG A 202 15.49 22.91 0.55
CA ARG A 202 14.43 22.01 0.09
C ARG A 202 13.06 22.61 0.42
N VAL A 203 12.17 22.69 -0.56
CA VAL A 203 10.77 23.03 -0.32
C VAL A 203 9.95 21.77 -0.06
N ALA A 204 9.24 21.75 1.07
CA ALA A 204 8.27 20.73 1.41
C ALA A 204 6.87 21.35 1.44
N HIS A 205 5.86 20.57 1.01
CA HIS A 205 4.48 21.04 0.98
C HIS A 205 3.69 20.51 2.18
N ARG A 206 2.98 21.42 2.85
CA ARG A 206 2.05 21.07 3.94
C ARG A 206 0.63 21.54 3.62
N PRO A 207 -0.41 20.84 4.09
CA PRO A 207 -1.79 21.30 3.91
C PRO A 207 -2.02 22.63 4.63
N ILE A 208 -2.75 23.56 3.99
CA ILE A 208 -3.10 24.89 4.55
C ILE A 208 -4.00 24.73 5.79
N THR A 209 -4.97 23.83 5.70
CA THR A 209 -5.92 23.50 6.77
C THR A 209 -5.81 22.01 7.07
N THR A 210 -5.58 21.68 8.34
CA THR A 210 -5.70 20.30 8.81
C THR A 210 -7.13 20.10 9.32
N LEU A 211 -7.64 18.86 9.23
CA LEU A 211 -8.92 18.49 9.87
C LEU A 211 -8.92 18.89 11.35
N ARG A 212 -7.80 18.69 12.05
CA ARG A 212 -7.62 19.21 13.41
C ARG A 212 -7.89 20.71 13.47
N HIS A 213 -7.21 21.52 12.66
CA HIS A 213 -7.40 22.97 12.65
C HIS A 213 -8.85 23.41 12.37
N LEU A 214 -9.54 22.75 11.44
CA LEU A 214 -10.95 23.01 11.13
C LEU A 214 -11.88 22.60 12.29
N LEU A 215 -11.57 21.50 12.97
CA LEU A 215 -12.41 20.94 14.04
C LEU A 215 -12.11 21.56 15.42
N THR A 216 -10.91 22.09 15.63
CA THR A 216 -10.51 22.76 16.88
C THR A 216 -10.78 24.26 16.87
N ASN A 217 -10.93 24.89 15.70
CA ASN A 217 -11.40 26.27 15.59
C ASN A 217 -12.93 26.35 15.70
N LYS A 218 -13.47 25.87 16.82
CA LYS A 218 -14.83 26.19 17.25
C LYS A 218 -14.81 27.52 18.03
N TRP A 219 -15.35 28.56 17.40
CA TRP A 219 -15.87 29.79 18.03
C TRP A 219 -14.91 30.64 18.89
N ARG A 220 -14.05 31.44 18.26
CA ARG A 220 -13.76 32.80 18.78
C ARG A 220 -14.72 33.78 18.11
N CYS A 221 -15.99 33.75 18.54
CA CYS A 221 -16.90 34.85 18.25
C CYS A 221 -16.33 36.08 18.98
N LYS A 222 -15.81 37.06 18.23
CA LYS A 222 -15.46 38.36 18.79
C LYS A 222 -16.76 38.99 19.29
N GLN A 223 -17.00 38.97 20.61
CA GLN A 223 -17.86 39.98 21.22
C GLN A 223 -17.13 41.31 21.08
N SER A 224 -17.52 42.10 20.07
CA SER A 224 -17.29 43.53 20.06
C SER A 224 -18.26 44.14 21.07
N HIS A 225 -17.76 44.49 22.25
CA HIS A 225 -18.44 45.45 23.11
C HIS A 225 -18.37 46.83 22.44
N PHE A 226 -19.52 47.33 22.04
CA PHE A 226 -19.92 48.72 22.27
C PHE A 226 -21.22 48.67 23.07
#